data_AF-A0A2N2D7V1-F1
#
_entry.id   AF-A0A2N2D7V1-F1
#
_cell.length_a   1.000
_cell.length_b   1.000
_cell.length_c   1.000
_cell.angle_alpha   90.00
_cell.angle_beta   90.00
_cell.angle_gamma   90.00
#
_symmetry.space_group_name_H-M   'P 1'
#
loop_
_entity.id
_entity.type
_entity.pdbx_description
1 polymer ?
#
loop_
_entity_poly.entity_id
_entity_poly.type
_entity_poly.pdbx_seq_one_letter_code
_entity_poly.pdbx_strand_id
1 'polypeptide(L)'
;MDIYISLLIGILSGVVSGLISGYAVTIYFRNIDRIRLIVQYAQYTLQHAEDISDEAYACSKGKELENLNYLLRKSSHSHRNFDGGIPDQELQKAIASCNEGIYHISNAAEEPNSQSQLFFAHTEMPNRILDLHNALVNFEVAEERKTEKHIRVFRNIALVVVVLTVLGLIIA
;
A
#
# COMPACT_ATOMS: atom_id res chain seq x y z
N MET A 1 -14.07 54.52 5.75
CA MET A 1 -13.10 53.63 6.43
C MET A 1 -13.37 52.16 6.08
N ASP A 2 -14.60 51.85 5.63
CA ASP A 2 -15.09 50.49 5.40
C ASP A 2 -14.48 49.78 4.18
N ILE A 3 -14.11 50.49 3.12
CA ILE A 3 -13.51 49.90 1.91
C ILE A 3 -12.17 49.22 2.20
N TYR A 4 -11.34 49.82 3.06
CA TYR A 4 -10.04 49.26 3.44
C TYR A 4 -10.18 48.00 4.29
N ILE A 5 -11.20 47.94 5.14
CA ILE A 5 -11.49 46.78 5.98
C ILE A 5 -12.02 45.63 5.11
N SER A 6 -12.94 45.90 4.19
CA SER A 6 -13.45 44.89 3.24
C SER A 6 -12.37 44.35 2.31
N LEU A 7 -11.44 45.19 1.83
CA LEU A 7 -10.31 44.76 1.01
C LEU A 7 -9.34 43.86 1.78
N LEU A 8 -9.04 44.22 3.04
CA LEU A 8 -8.19 43.41 3.93
C LEU A 8 -8.81 42.05 4.23
N ILE A 9 -10.12 42.00 4.50
CA ILE A 9 -10.87 40.75 4.72
C ILE A 9 -10.87 39.90 3.44
N GLY A 10 -11.05 40.52 2.26
CA GLY A 10 -10.99 39.82 0.97
C GLY A 10 -9.61 39.19 0.70
N ILE A 11 -8.53 39.89 0.98
CA ILE A 11 -7.16 39.38 0.79
C ILE A 11 -6.85 38.28 1.81
N LEU A 12 -7.16 38.48 3.10
CA LEU A 12 -6.95 37.47 4.15
C LEU A 12 -7.74 36.19 3.89
N SER A 13 -9.00 36.29 3.48
CA SER A 13 -9.83 35.12 3.15
C SER A 13 -9.32 34.37 1.91
N GLY A 14 -8.84 35.08 0.88
CA GLY A 14 -8.22 34.47 -0.30
C GLY A 14 -6.92 33.72 0.03
N VAL A 15 -6.05 34.31 0.86
CA VAL A 15 -4.78 33.69 1.29
C VAL A 15 -5.03 32.46 2.17
N VAL A 16 -5.95 32.54 3.13
CA VAL A 16 -6.30 31.41 4.00
C VAL A 16 -6.93 30.27 3.20
N SER A 17 -7.82 30.58 2.25
CA SER A 17 -8.40 29.57 1.33
C SER A 17 -7.33 28.92 0.45
N GLY A 18 -6.37 29.69 -0.06
CA GLY A 18 -5.23 29.19 -0.83
C GLY A 18 -4.33 28.25 -0.02
N LEU A 19 -4.06 28.59 1.24
CA LEU A 19 -3.25 27.75 2.14
C LEU A 19 -3.97 26.46 2.52
N ILE A 20 -5.26 26.51 2.84
CA ILE A 20 -6.05 25.32 3.19
C ILE A 20 -6.16 24.37 1.99
N SER A 21 -6.43 24.90 0.80
CA SER A 21 -6.50 24.10 -0.43
C SER A 21 -5.15 23.50 -0.80
N GLY A 22 -4.06 24.27 -0.75
CA GLY A 22 -2.70 23.76 -1.00
C GLY A 22 -2.27 22.69 0.01
N TYR A 23 -2.60 22.86 1.29
CA TYR A 23 -2.31 21.87 2.33
C TYR A 23 -3.10 20.58 2.13
N ALA A 24 -4.39 20.69 1.79
CA ALA A 24 -5.25 19.53 1.49
C ALA A 24 -4.74 18.73 0.27
N VAL A 25 -4.33 19.43 -0.80
CA VAL A 25 -3.73 18.82 -1.99
C VAL A 25 -2.43 18.10 -1.65
N THR A 26 -1.57 18.73 -0.84
CA THR A 26 -0.29 18.15 -0.42
C THR A 26 -0.48 16.87 0.40
N ILE A 27 -1.42 16.86 1.35
CA ILE A 27 -1.75 15.66 2.13
C ILE A 27 -2.32 14.55 1.23
N TYR A 28 -3.18 14.91 0.29
CA TYR A 28 -3.79 13.97 -0.63
C TYR A 28 -2.75 13.23 -1.48
N PHE A 29 -1.82 13.97 -2.11
CA PHE A 29 -0.73 13.37 -2.88
C PHE A 29 0.19 12.51 -2.01
N ARG A 30 0.54 12.98 -0.82
CA ARG A 30 1.38 12.21 0.12
C ARG A 30 0.73 10.89 0.55
N ASN A 31 -0.58 10.88 0.73
CA ASN A 31 -1.32 9.66 1.07
C ASN A 31 -1.39 8.69 -0.12
N ILE A 32 -1.63 9.19 -1.34
CA ILE A 32 -1.64 8.36 -2.56
C ILE A 32 -0.28 7.72 -2.79
N ASP A 33 0.81 8.47 -2.67
CA ASP A 33 2.15 7.93 -2.86
C ASP A 33 2.45 6.83 -1.83
N ARG A 34 2.02 7.01 -0.58
CA ARG A 34 2.15 5.98 0.45
C ARG A 34 1.34 4.73 0.12
N ILE A 35 0.08 4.87 -0.30
CA ILE A 35 -0.77 3.73 -0.70
C ILE A 35 -0.13 2.98 -1.86
N ARG A 36 0.34 3.70 -2.90
CA ARG A 36 1.04 3.10 -4.04
C ARG A 36 2.26 2.29 -3.60
N LEU A 37 3.08 2.83 -2.69
CA LEU A 37 4.25 2.14 -2.17
C LEU A 37 3.88 0.86 -1.39
N ILE A 38 2.81 0.90 -0.58
CA ILE A 38 2.29 -0.27 0.14
C ILE A 38 1.85 -1.36 -0.84
N VAL A 39 1.06 -0.98 -1.86
CA VAL A 39 0.57 -1.90 -2.89
C VAL A 39 1.72 -2.53 -3.65
N GLN A 40 2.70 -1.73 -4.10
CA GLN A 40 3.88 -2.23 -4.80
C GLN A 40 4.68 -3.21 -3.95
N TYR A 41 4.83 -2.91 -2.65
CA TYR A 41 5.52 -3.79 -1.72
C TYR A 41 4.78 -5.11 -1.51
N ALA A 42 3.45 -5.06 -1.35
CA ALA A 42 2.62 -6.26 -1.20
C ALA A 42 2.61 -7.12 -2.46
N GLN A 43 2.46 -6.51 -3.65
CA GLN A 43 2.51 -7.19 -4.95
C GLN A 43 3.86 -7.85 -5.20
N TYR A 44 4.95 -7.17 -4.88
CA TYR A 44 6.28 -7.76 -4.96
C TYR A 44 6.40 -8.96 -4.01
N THR A 45 5.96 -8.82 -2.76
CA THR A 45 6.01 -9.90 -1.76
C THR A 45 5.22 -11.12 -2.24
N LEU A 46 4.05 -10.89 -2.83
CA LEU A 46 3.20 -11.93 -3.40
C LEU A 46 3.89 -12.65 -4.56
N GLN A 47 4.34 -11.91 -5.58
CA GLN A 47 5.02 -12.48 -6.74
C GLN A 47 6.27 -13.27 -6.32
N HIS A 48 7.02 -12.72 -5.37
CA HIS A 48 8.23 -13.35 -4.91
C HIS A 48 7.96 -14.64 -4.11
N ALA A 49 6.91 -14.63 -3.29
CA ALA A 49 6.43 -15.80 -2.59
C ALA A 49 5.97 -16.91 -3.55
N GLU A 50 5.27 -16.55 -4.63
CA GLU A 50 4.87 -17.48 -5.70
C GLU A 50 6.10 -18.11 -6.37
N ASP A 51 7.06 -17.30 -6.81
CA ASP A 51 8.29 -17.77 -7.46
C ASP A 51 9.07 -18.75 -6.55
N ILE A 52 9.20 -18.43 -5.25
CA ILE A 52 9.87 -19.28 -4.27
C ILE A 52 9.07 -20.56 -4.02
N SER A 53 7.74 -20.47 -3.92
CA SER A 53 6.86 -21.62 -3.69
C SER A 53 6.97 -22.63 -4.83
N ASP A 54 6.85 -22.16 -6.07
CA ASP A 54 6.93 -22.99 -7.26
C ASP A 54 8.30 -23.67 -7.39
N GLU A 55 9.37 -22.92 -7.12
CA GLU A 55 10.73 -23.45 -7.15
C GLU A 55 10.96 -24.46 -6.01
N ALA A 56 10.48 -24.18 -4.81
CA ALA A 56 10.56 -25.10 -3.66
C ALA A 56 9.83 -26.42 -3.94
N TYR A 57 8.67 -26.36 -4.59
CA TYR A 57 7.95 -27.55 -5.03
C TYR A 57 8.75 -28.33 -6.07
N ALA A 58 9.35 -27.66 -7.05
CA ALA A 58 10.20 -28.33 -8.03
C ALA A 58 11.42 -29.00 -7.38
N CYS A 59 12.06 -28.33 -6.41
CA CYS A 59 13.17 -28.90 -5.63
C CYS A 59 12.73 -30.10 -4.79
N SER A 60 11.52 -30.06 -4.21
CA SER A 60 10.95 -31.21 -3.47
C SER A 60 10.75 -32.45 -4.34
N LYS A 61 10.65 -32.26 -5.67
CA LYS A 61 10.56 -33.33 -6.68
C LYS A 61 11.92 -33.76 -7.26
N GLY A 62 13.02 -33.22 -6.75
CA GLY A 62 14.37 -33.58 -7.19
C GLY A 62 15.06 -32.60 -8.13
N LYS A 63 14.50 -31.40 -8.36
CA LYS A 63 15.24 -30.31 -9.01
C LYS A 63 16.37 -29.81 -8.10
N GLU A 64 17.47 -29.37 -8.70
CA GLU A 64 18.61 -28.80 -7.96
C GLU A 64 18.23 -27.48 -7.23
N LEU A 65 18.88 -27.21 -6.10
CA LEU A 65 18.59 -26.07 -5.22
C LEU A 65 19.20 -24.74 -5.68
N GLU A 66 20.00 -24.71 -6.74
CA GLU A 66 20.75 -23.52 -7.14
C GLU A 66 19.83 -22.31 -7.40
N ASN A 67 18.75 -22.52 -8.17
CA ASN A 67 17.81 -21.46 -8.48
C ASN A 67 16.98 -21.03 -7.24
N LEU A 68 16.58 -21.98 -6.39
CA LEU A 68 15.88 -21.67 -5.14
C LEU A 68 16.74 -20.79 -4.22
N ASN A 69 18.01 -21.16 -4.04
CA ASN A 69 18.97 -20.38 -3.24
C ASN A 69 19.22 -19.00 -3.84
N TYR A 70 19.24 -18.88 -5.17
CA TYR A 70 19.33 -17.59 -5.85
C TYR A 70 18.11 -16.70 -5.53
N LEU A 71 16.89 -17.23 -5.64
CA LEU A 71 15.66 -16.50 -5.32
C LEU A 71 15.64 -16.05 -3.85
N LEU A 72 15.98 -16.94 -2.93
CA LEU A 72 16.04 -16.64 -1.49
C LEU A 72 17.06 -15.54 -1.16
N ARG A 73 18.23 -15.52 -1.82
CA ARG A 73 19.26 -14.47 -1.63
C ARG A 73 18.91 -13.14 -2.29
N LYS A 74 18.14 -13.17 -3.38
CA LYS A 74 17.63 -11.96 -4.03
C LYS A 74 16.69 -11.20 -3.08
N SER A 75 15.91 -11.93 -2.29
CA SER A 75 15.02 -11.40 -1.25
C SER A 75 15.77 -10.59 -0.17
N SER A 76 16.89 -11.14 0.31
CA SER A 76 17.63 -10.59 1.46
C SER A 76 18.33 -9.27 1.16
N HIS A 77 18.59 -9.00 -0.13
CA HIS A 77 19.26 -7.78 -0.59
C HIS A 77 18.28 -6.69 -1.05
N SER A 78 17.05 -7.06 -1.45
CA SER A 78 16.08 -6.11 -2.03
C SER A 78 15.05 -5.57 -1.03
N HIS A 79 14.81 -6.25 0.10
CA HIS A 79 13.64 -5.95 0.95
C HIS A 79 13.91 -5.96 2.46
N ARG A 80 15.04 -5.36 2.89
CA ARG A 80 15.16 -4.94 4.29
C ARG A 80 14.21 -3.77 4.56
N ASN A 81 13.02 -4.13 5.04
CA ASN A 81 12.03 -3.31 5.73
C ASN A 81 11.35 -2.22 4.88
N PHE A 82 10.09 -2.45 4.55
CA PHE A 82 9.19 -1.35 4.22
C PHE A 82 9.04 -0.44 5.45
N ASP A 83 9.80 0.65 5.48
CA ASP A 83 9.91 1.58 6.62
C ASP A 83 8.63 2.42 6.82
N GLY A 84 7.76 2.44 5.80
CA GLY A 84 6.54 3.25 5.74
C GLY A 84 5.32 2.60 6.40
N GLY A 85 5.44 2.00 7.58
CA GLY A 85 4.43 1.22 8.34
C GLY A 85 3.04 1.04 7.70
N ILE A 86 2.62 -0.21 7.49
CA ILE A 86 1.36 -0.53 6.82
C ILE A 86 0.17 -0.24 7.76
N PRO A 87 -0.76 0.67 7.41
CA PRO A 87 -1.86 1.05 8.27
C PRO A 87 -2.95 -0.04 8.36
N ASP A 88 -3.06 -0.88 7.33
CA ASP A 88 -4.01 -1.99 7.30
C ASP A 88 -3.42 -3.21 8.01
N GLN A 89 -4.06 -3.62 9.11
CA GLN A 89 -3.58 -4.71 9.96
C GLN A 89 -3.71 -6.08 9.30
N GLU A 90 -4.71 -6.28 8.44
CA GLU A 90 -4.91 -7.56 7.75
C GLU A 90 -3.83 -7.74 6.70
N LEU A 91 -3.58 -6.71 5.89
CA LEU A 91 -2.49 -6.69 4.91
C LEU A 91 -1.13 -6.85 5.58
N GLN A 92 -0.89 -6.15 6.70
CA GLN A 92 0.36 -6.28 7.45
C GLN A 92 0.58 -7.72 7.95
N LYS A 93 -0.46 -8.35 8.51
CA LYS A 93 -0.39 -9.74 8.98
C LYS A 93 -0.18 -10.72 7.84
N ALA A 94 -0.86 -10.53 6.71
CA ALA A 94 -0.73 -11.40 5.55
C ALA A 94 0.68 -11.34 4.94
N ILE A 95 1.25 -10.13 4.83
CA ILE A 95 2.65 -9.94 4.40
C ILE A 95 3.61 -10.63 5.38
N ALA A 96 3.43 -10.44 6.69
CA ALA A 96 4.27 -11.09 7.69
C ALA A 96 4.18 -12.62 7.61
N SER A 97 2.97 -13.15 7.42
CA SER A 97 2.71 -14.58 7.24
C SER A 97 3.40 -15.14 6.00
N CYS A 98 3.34 -14.44 4.86
CA CYS A 98 4.08 -14.82 3.65
C CYS A 98 5.61 -14.82 3.87
N ASN A 99 6.14 -13.77 4.51
CA ASN A 99 7.57 -13.68 4.81
C ASN A 99 8.03 -14.80 5.75
N GLU A 100 7.20 -15.17 6.73
CA GLU A 100 7.45 -16.32 7.59
C GLU A 100 7.48 -17.63 6.79
N GLY A 101 6.55 -17.83 5.85
CA GLY A 101 6.55 -18.99 4.94
C GLY A 101 7.83 -19.07 4.09
N ILE A 102 8.28 -17.95 3.54
CA ILE A 102 9.57 -17.85 2.82
C ILE A 102 10.73 -18.24 3.74
N TYR A 103 10.72 -17.79 4.98
CA TYR A 103 11.76 -18.14 5.97
C TYR A 103 11.75 -19.65 6.28
N HIS A 104 10.58 -20.26 6.43
CA HIS A 104 10.47 -21.71 6.61
C HIS A 104 11.02 -22.49 5.40
N ILE A 105 10.73 -22.04 4.18
CA ILE A 105 11.32 -22.63 2.96
C ILE A 105 12.84 -22.46 2.94
N SER A 106 13.35 -21.30 3.34
CA SER A 106 14.79 -21.05 3.44
C SER A 106 15.48 -22.02 4.40
N ASN A 107 14.91 -22.22 5.59
CA ASN A 107 15.45 -23.17 6.58
C ASN A 107 15.39 -24.61 6.05
N ALA A 108 14.27 -24.99 5.43
CA ALA A 108 14.10 -26.32 4.85
C ALA A 108 15.12 -26.62 3.74
N ALA A 109 15.54 -25.61 2.96
CA ALA A 109 16.55 -25.77 1.92
C ALA A 109 17.95 -26.08 2.48
N GLU A 110 18.25 -25.69 3.72
CA GLU A 110 19.54 -25.90 4.38
C GLU A 110 19.62 -27.23 5.16
N GLU A 111 18.50 -27.96 5.30
CA GLU A 111 18.45 -29.21 6.06
C GLU A 111 19.03 -30.43 5.30
N PRO A 112 19.60 -31.43 6.01
CA PRO A 112 20.14 -32.66 5.40
C PRO A 112 19.11 -33.48 4.59
N ASN A 113 17.81 -33.31 4.88
CA ASN A 113 16.67 -33.93 4.18
C ASN A 113 15.81 -32.88 3.46
N SER A 114 16.46 -31.91 2.81
CA SER A 114 15.81 -30.73 2.23
C SER A 114 14.61 -31.05 1.34
N GLN A 115 14.61 -32.13 0.56
CA GLN A 115 13.47 -32.48 -0.30
C GLN A 115 12.15 -32.68 0.46
N SER A 116 12.19 -33.48 1.54
CA SER A 116 10.98 -33.73 2.35
C SER A 116 10.56 -32.49 3.12
N GLN A 117 11.53 -31.72 3.62
CA GLN A 117 11.25 -30.50 4.38
C GLN A 117 10.68 -29.40 3.49
N LEU A 118 11.21 -29.26 2.27
CA LEU A 118 10.68 -28.34 1.27
C LEU A 118 9.27 -28.72 0.86
N PHE A 119 8.94 -30.00 0.77
CA PHE A 119 7.56 -30.43 0.51
C PHE A 119 6.61 -29.92 1.60
N PHE A 120 6.94 -30.14 2.88
CA PHE A 120 6.12 -29.67 4.00
C PHE A 120 6.04 -28.14 4.04
N ALA A 121 7.18 -27.44 3.96
CA ALA A 121 7.22 -25.98 3.96
C ALA A 121 6.42 -25.37 2.79
N HIS A 122 6.49 -25.99 1.61
CA HIS A 122 5.70 -25.59 0.45
C HIS A 122 4.20 -25.78 0.67
N THR A 123 3.74 -26.86 1.32
CA THR A 123 2.30 -27.15 1.43
C THR A 123 1.49 -26.06 2.15
N GLU A 124 2.12 -25.28 3.04
CA GLU A 124 1.48 -24.16 3.72
C GLU A 124 1.47 -22.87 2.89
N MET A 125 2.38 -22.74 1.93
CA MET A 125 2.64 -21.50 1.21
C MET A 125 1.46 -21.03 0.33
N PRO A 126 0.74 -21.89 -0.41
CA PRO A 126 -0.42 -21.47 -1.20
C PRO A 126 -1.51 -20.76 -0.40
N ASN A 127 -1.77 -21.19 0.83
CA ASN A 127 -2.77 -20.53 1.69
C ASN A 127 -2.29 -19.14 2.11
N ARG A 128 -1.00 -19.00 2.46
CA ARG A 128 -0.40 -17.70 2.82
C ARG A 128 -0.42 -16.73 1.64
N ILE A 129 -0.09 -17.21 0.43
CA ILE A 129 -0.16 -16.44 -0.83
C ILE A 129 -1.60 -15.98 -1.08
N LEU A 130 -2.58 -16.87 -0.93
CA LEU A 130 -4.00 -16.55 -1.11
C LEU A 130 -4.47 -15.50 -0.09
N ASP A 131 -4.07 -15.63 1.18
CA ASP A 131 -4.41 -14.66 2.23
C ASP A 131 -3.82 -13.27 1.91
N LEU A 132 -2.57 -13.22 1.43
CA LEU A 132 -1.94 -11.98 1.00
C LEU A 132 -2.65 -11.37 -0.21
N HIS A 133 -3.01 -12.18 -1.20
CA HIS A 133 -3.75 -11.71 -2.37
C HIS A 133 -5.11 -11.11 -1.97
N ASN A 134 -5.87 -11.81 -1.11
CA ASN A 134 -7.16 -11.33 -0.63
C ASN A 134 -7.03 -10.05 0.19
N ALA A 135 -6.04 -9.98 1.09
CA ALA A 135 -5.80 -8.78 1.90
C ALA A 135 -5.40 -7.58 1.03
N LEU A 136 -4.58 -7.80 -0.01
CA LEU A 136 -4.19 -6.78 -0.96
C LEU A 136 -5.40 -6.23 -1.74
N VAL A 137 -6.22 -7.11 -2.31
CA VAL A 137 -7.43 -6.72 -3.06
C VAL A 137 -8.40 -5.95 -2.15
N ASN A 138 -8.63 -6.43 -0.92
CA ASN A 138 -9.49 -5.75 0.04
C ASN A 138 -8.96 -4.37 0.42
N PHE A 139 -7.64 -4.23 0.59
CA PHE A 139 -7.01 -2.95 0.87
C PHE A 139 -7.17 -1.96 -0.30
N GLU A 140 -6.91 -2.39 -1.53
CA GLU A 140 -7.10 -1.56 -2.72
C GLU A 140 -8.55 -1.06 -2.85
N VAL A 141 -9.53 -1.97 -2.71
CA VAL A 141 -10.96 -1.61 -2.75
C VAL A 141 -11.33 -0.64 -1.61
N ALA A 142 -10.77 -0.82 -0.41
CA ALA A 142 -11.03 0.07 0.71
C ALA A 142 -10.45 1.48 0.48
N GLU A 143 -9.24 1.58 -0.07
CA GLU A 143 -8.59 2.86 -0.39
C GLU A 143 -9.26 3.58 -1.57
N GLU A 144 -9.74 2.85 -2.58
CA GLU A 144 -10.56 3.41 -3.66
C GLU A 144 -11.85 4.05 -3.11
N ARG A 145 -12.57 3.34 -2.23
CA ARG A 145 -13.79 3.86 -1.58
C ARG A 145 -13.50 5.10 -0.73
N LYS A 146 -12.37 5.14 -0.01
CA LYS A 146 -11.94 6.34 0.74
C LYS A 146 -11.67 7.50 -0.21
N THR A 147 -10.96 7.25 -1.30
CA THR A 147 -10.63 8.26 -2.31
C THR A 147 -11.88 8.86 -2.94
N GLU A 148 -12.85 8.03 -3.35
CA GLU A 148 -14.14 8.50 -3.87
C GLU A 148 -14.90 9.37 -2.87
N LYS A 149 -14.90 8.98 -1.58
CA LYS A 149 -15.54 9.77 -0.51
C LYS A 149 -14.85 11.13 -0.35
N HIS A 150 -13.52 11.17 -0.36
CA HIS A 150 -12.75 12.42 -0.26
C HIS A 150 -13.02 13.35 -1.46
N ILE A 151 -13.02 12.83 -2.69
CA ILE A 151 -13.35 13.59 -3.90
C ILE A 151 -14.77 14.16 -3.81
N ARG A 152 -15.75 13.37 -3.35
CA ARG A 152 -17.13 13.83 -3.20
C ARG A 152 -17.26 14.96 -2.17
N VAL A 153 -16.58 14.84 -1.03
CA VAL A 153 -16.57 15.89 0.01
C VAL A 153 -15.90 17.14 -0.52
N PHE A 154 -14.75 17.03 -1.17
CA PHE A 154 -14.04 18.17 -1.75
C PHE A 154 -14.89 18.88 -2.81
N ARG A 155 -15.55 18.13 -3.70
CA ARG A 155 -16.49 18.66 -4.67
C ARG A 155 -17.63 19.43 -4.02
N ASN A 156 -18.23 18.88 -2.96
CA ASN A 156 -19.33 19.54 -2.25
C ASN A 156 -18.88 20.84 -1.57
N ILE A 157 -17.70 20.84 -0.94
CA ILE A 157 -17.11 22.05 -0.33
C ILE A 157 -16.85 23.11 -1.39
N ALA A 158 -16.22 22.74 -2.51
CA ALA A 158 -15.96 23.65 -3.61
C ALA A 158 -17.26 24.27 -4.16
N LEU A 159 -18.31 23.45 -4.30
CA LEU A 159 -19.62 23.90 -4.78
C LEU A 159 -20.29 24.88 -3.79
N VAL A 160 -20.20 24.62 -2.49
CA VAL A 160 -20.67 25.54 -1.44
C VAL A 160 -19.91 26.86 -1.49
N VAL A 161 -18.58 26.84 -1.65
CA VAL A 161 -17.76 28.05 -1.77
C VAL A 161 -18.13 28.87 -3.01
N VAL A 162 -18.38 28.22 -4.16
CA VAL A 162 -18.84 28.89 -5.38
C VAL A 162 -20.22 29.52 -5.18
N VAL A 163 -21.16 28.79 -4.57
CA VAL A 163 -22.51 29.32 -4.30
C VAL A 163 -22.46 30.52 -3.35
N LEU A 164 -21.67 30.45 -2.29
CA LEU A 164 -21.51 31.55 -1.33
C LEU A 164 -20.83 32.77 -1.94
N THR A 165 -19.83 32.59 -2.80
CA THR A 165 -19.18 33.72 -3.50
C THR A 165 -20.11 34.38 -4.51
N VAL A 166 -20.88 33.60 -5.27
CA VAL A 166 -21.90 34.13 -6.20
C VAL A 166 -23.02 34.86 -5.44
N LEU A 167 -23.54 34.29 -4.35
CA LEU A 167 -24.54 34.96 -3.51
C LEU A 167 -24.01 36.24 -2.87
N GLY A 168 -22.77 36.23 -2.38
CA GLY A 168 -22.11 37.41 -1.83
C GLY A 168 -21.94 38.54 -2.86
N LEU A 169 -21.65 38.19 -4.12
CA LEU A 169 -21.56 39.14 -5.24
C LEU A 169 -22.92 39.71 -5.68
N ILE A 170 -24.02 39.01 -5.45
CA ILE A 170 -25.38 39.47 -5.79
C ILE A 170 -25.93 40.39 -4.69
N ILE A 171 -25.54 40.17 -3.43
CA ILE A 171 -26.05 40.90 -2.27
C ILE A 171 -25.20 42.15 -1.94
N ALA A 172 -23.93 42.17 -2.35
CA ALA A 172 -23.01 43.32 -2.24
C ALA A 172 -23.24 44.37 -3.33
#